data_AF-A0A075FW59-F1
#
_entry.id   AF-A0A075FW59-F1
#
_cell.length_a   1.000
_cell.length_b   1.000
_cell.length_c   1.000
_cell.angle_alpha   90.00
_cell.angle_beta   90.00
_cell.angle_gamma   90.00
#
_symmetry.space_group_name_H-M   'P 1'
#
loop_
_entity.id
_entity.type
_entity.pdbx_description
1 polymer ?
#
loop_
_entity_poly.entity_id
_entity_poly.type
_entity_poly.pdbx_seq_one_letter_code
_entity_poly.pdbx_strand_id
1 'polypeptide(L)'
;MRVSKESYVLGLLDSIGELKRLMLDNIRKDQLTEASRIFTVMENLYLILYPFAMFDKIVKEARRKLDVNRSLVEESRAIITEEIRRNHFVNALTEK
;
A
#
# COMPACT_ATOMS: atom_id res chain seq x y z
N MET A 1 -4.73 24.28 3.66
CA MET A 1 -4.58 23.95 2.23
C MET A 1 -5.96 24.04 1.58
N ARG A 2 -6.17 24.90 0.56
CA ARG A 2 -7.41 24.93 -0.24
C ARG A 2 -7.15 24.16 -1.53
N VAL A 3 -7.71 22.97 -1.65
CA VAL A 3 -7.66 22.13 -2.86
C VAL A 3 -9.07 21.67 -3.22
N SER A 4 -9.29 21.32 -4.49
CA SER A 4 -10.56 20.73 -4.89
C SER A 4 -10.71 19.32 -4.29
N LYS A 5 -11.96 18.86 -4.16
CA LYS A 5 -12.25 17.52 -3.61
C LYS A 5 -11.65 16.44 -4.50
N GLU A 6 -11.68 16.66 -5.80
CA GLU A 6 -11.13 15.78 -6.84
C GLU A 6 -9.62 15.66 -6.69
N SER A 7 -8.90 16.79 -6.57
CA SER A 7 -7.44 16.78 -6.38
C SER A 7 -7.04 16.13 -5.06
N TYR A 8 -7.84 16.27 -4.01
CA TYR A 8 -7.60 15.59 -2.73
C TYR A 8 -7.70 14.07 -2.88
N VAL A 9 -8.76 13.56 -3.50
CA VAL A 9 -8.94 12.11 -3.74
C VAL A 9 -7.84 11.56 -4.65
N LEU A 10 -7.49 12.27 -5.72
CA LEU A 10 -6.41 11.85 -6.62
C LEU A 10 -5.05 11.82 -5.92
N GLY A 11 -4.74 12.80 -5.07
CA GLY A 11 -3.52 12.81 -4.27
C GLY A 11 -3.44 11.65 -3.27
N LEU A 12 -4.56 11.28 -2.65
CA LEU A 12 -4.63 10.09 -1.80
C LEU A 12 -4.41 8.79 -2.60
N LEU A 13 -4.97 8.70 -3.82
CA LEU A 13 -4.74 7.57 -4.71
C LEU A 13 -3.27 7.46 -5.13
N ASP A 14 -2.61 8.58 -5.41
CA ASP A 14 -1.17 8.60 -5.75
C ASP A 14 -0.29 8.23 -4.56
N SER A 15 -0.72 8.57 -3.34
CA SER A 15 0.00 8.23 -2.11
C SER A 15 0.12 6.72 -1.87
N ILE A 16 -0.78 5.89 -2.42
CA ILE A 16 -0.71 4.42 -2.30
C ILE A 16 0.59 3.88 -2.91
N GLY A 17 1.02 4.42 -4.06
CA GLY A 17 2.29 4.04 -4.69
C GLY A 17 3.50 4.44 -3.84
N GLU A 18 3.46 5.61 -3.20
CA GLU A 18 4.52 6.07 -2.31
C GLU A 18 4.59 5.23 -1.02
N LEU A 19 3.44 4.77 -0.49
CA LEU A 19 3.41 3.84 0.64
C LEU A 19 4.06 2.49 0.29
N LYS A 20 3.85 1.97 -0.92
CA LYS A 20 4.57 0.77 -1.40
C LYS A 20 6.07 1.02 -1.43
N ARG A 21 6.55 2.15 -1.96
CA ARG A 21 7.98 2.49 -1.97
C ARG A 21 8.54 2.54 -0.54
N LEU A 22 7.84 3.23 0.36
CA LEU A 22 8.24 3.34 1.76
C LEU A 22 8.28 1.98 2.46
N MET A 23 7.30 1.10 2.19
CA MET A 23 7.27 -0.27 2.69
C MET A 23 8.52 -1.04 2.23
N LEU A 24 8.82 -1.02 0.93
CA LEU A 24 9.99 -1.71 0.36
C LEU A 24 11.31 -1.15 0.92
N ASP A 25 11.40 0.16 1.12
CA ASP A 25 12.58 0.79 1.72
C ASP A 25 12.81 0.35 3.18
N ASN A 26 11.75 0.09 3.94
CA ASN A 26 11.85 -0.46 5.29
C ASN A 26 12.26 -1.94 5.27
N ILE A 27 11.74 -2.74 4.33
CA ILE A 27 12.18 -4.12 4.12
C ILE A 27 13.69 -4.16 3.82
N ARG A 28 14.17 -3.28 2.93
CA ARG A 28 15.61 -3.17 2.58
C ARG A 28 16.52 -2.78 3.75
N LYS A 29 15.95 -2.25 4.84
CA LYS A 29 16.67 -1.85 6.06
C LYS A 29 16.46 -2.84 7.20
N ASP A 30 15.89 -4.02 6.92
CA ASP A 30 15.51 -5.03 7.91
C ASP A 30 14.48 -4.53 8.95
N GLN A 31 13.73 -3.45 8.63
CA GLN A 31 12.72 -2.83 9.49
C GLN A 31 11.33 -3.44 9.22
N LEU A 32 11.21 -4.76 9.41
CA LEU A 32 10.03 -5.52 8.98
C LEU A 32 8.72 -5.15 9.72
N THR A 33 8.82 -4.78 10.99
CA THR A 33 7.67 -4.29 11.77
C THR A 33 7.12 -2.99 11.19
N GLU A 34 7.98 -2.04 10.82
CA GLU A 34 7.56 -0.78 10.20
C GLU A 34 7.01 -1.01 8.79
N ALA A 35 7.64 -1.88 8.00
CA ALA A 35 7.11 -2.26 6.69
C ALA A 35 5.68 -2.82 6.80
N SER A 36 5.42 -3.68 7.79
CA SER A 36 4.09 -4.24 8.05
C SER A 36 3.08 -3.14 8.45
N ARG A 37 3.48 -2.19 9.30
CA ARG A 37 2.65 -1.05 9.68
C ARG A 37 2.30 -0.16 8.48
N ILE A 38 3.28 0.09 7.60
CA ILE A 38 3.07 0.86 6.37
C ILE A 38 2.11 0.12 5.43
N PHE A 39 2.27 -1.19 5.26
CA PHE A 39 1.35 -2.00 4.46
C PHE A 39 -0.09 -1.93 4.99
N THR A 40 -0.29 -2.02 6.31
CA THR A 40 -1.63 -1.85 6.91
C THR A 40 -2.23 -0.48 6.61
N VAL A 41 -1.44 0.60 6.63
CA VAL A 41 -1.92 1.94 6.24
C VAL A 41 -2.29 1.98 4.76
N MET A 42 -1.46 1.40 3.89
CA MET A 42 -1.69 1.31 2.44
C MET A 42 -2.99 0.57 2.11
N GLU A 43 -3.20 -0.60 2.73
CA GLU A 43 -4.40 -1.41 2.54
C GLU A 43 -5.66 -0.68 3.00
N ASN A 44 -5.63 -0.10 4.21
CA ASN A 44 -6.76 0.65 4.74
C ASN A 44 -7.09 1.88 3.89
N LEU A 45 -6.08 2.59 3.40
CA LEU A 45 -6.28 3.73 2.50
C LEU A 45 -6.94 3.29 1.20
N TYR A 46 -6.48 2.19 0.60
CA TYR A 46 -7.12 1.61 -0.58
C TYR A 46 -8.59 1.24 -0.32
N LEU A 47 -8.90 0.58 0.79
CA LEU A 47 -10.27 0.20 1.14
C LEU A 47 -11.19 1.40 1.34
N ILE A 48 -10.70 2.49 1.95
CA ILE A 48 -11.45 3.75 2.11
C ILE A 48 -11.72 4.40 0.75
N LEU A 49 -10.77 4.32 -0.18
CA LEU A 49 -10.87 4.94 -1.50
C LEU A 49 -11.63 4.07 -2.52
N TYR A 50 -11.74 2.76 -2.29
CA TYR A 50 -12.37 1.82 -3.23
C TYR A 50 -13.81 2.20 -3.65
N PRO A 51 -14.70 2.69 -2.77
CA PRO A 51 -16.03 3.14 -3.16
C PRO A 51 -16.03 4.26 -4.21
N PHE A 52 -14.96 5.05 -4.32
CA PHE A 52 -14.84 6.10 -5.34
C PHE A 52 -14.78 5.55 -6.78
N ALA A 53 -14.49 4.26 -6.97
CA ALA A 53 -14.58 3.61 -8.28
C ALA A 53 -15.99 3.68 -8.90
N MET A 54 -17.04 3.75 -8.06
CA MET A 54 -18.42 3.87 -8.54
C MET A 54 -18.78 5.29 -9.01
N PHE A 55 -17.95 6.28 -8.67
CA PHE A 55 -18.16 7.70 -8.97
C PHE A 55 -17.25 8.23 -10.09
N ASP A 56 -16.86 7.38 -11.04
CA ASP A 56 -15.96 7.75 -12.15
C ASP A 56 -16.48 8.94 -13.00
N LYS A 57 -17.80 9.15 -13.03
CA LYS A 57 -18.43 10.33 -13.66
C LYS A 57 -18.20 11.65 -12.90
N ILE A 58 -17.84 11.57 -11.62
CA ILE A 58 -17.63 12.70 -10.70
C ILE A 58 -16.12 12.97 -10.55
N VAL A 59 -15.31 11.91 -10.39
CA VAL A 59 -13.85 12.02 -10.30
C VAL A 59 -13.22 11.28 -11.48
N LYS A 60 -12.93 12.01 -12.55
CA LYS A 60 -12.24 11.46 -13.73
C LYS A 60 -10.93 10.80 -13.30
N GLU A 61 -10.63 9.65 -13.90
CA GLU A 61 -9.44 8.82 -13.65
C GLU A 61 -9.41 8.04 -12.32
N ALA A 62 -10.35 8.25 -11.40
CA ALA A 62 -10.35 7.55 -10.11
C ALA A 62 -10.43 6.02 -10.29
N ARG A 63 -11.25 5.54 -11.22
CA ARG A 63 -11.38 4.10 -11.50
C ARG A 63 -10.08 3.48 -11.97
N ARG A 64 -9.42 4.08 -12.97
CA ARG A 64 -8.15 3.61 -13.51
C ARG A 64 -7.06 3.57 -12.43
N LYS A 65 -6.98 4.60 -11.59
CA LYS A 65 -6.02 4.63 -10.47
C LYS A 65 -6.34 3.58 -9.41
N LEU A 66 -7.61 3.35 -9.10
CA LEU A 66 -8.03 2.30 -8.18
C LEU A 66 -7.68 0.90 -8.69
N ASP A 67 -7.84 0.64 -10.00
CA ASP A 67 -7.43 -0.63 -10.60
C ASP A 67 -5.92 -0.87 -10.49
N VAL A 68 -5.11 0.17 -10.74
CA VAL A 68 -3.65 0.11 -10.53
C VAL A 68 -3.33 -0.12 -9.05
N ASN A 69 -3.98 0.63 -8.15
CA ASN A 69 -3.76 0.53 -6.71
C ASN A 69 -4.13 -0.86 -6.17
N ARG A 70 -5.15 -1.51 -6.74
CA ARG A 70 -5.49 -2.90 -6.41
C ARG A 70 -4.32 -3.83 -6.68
N SER A 71 -3.71 -3.75 -7.86
CA SER A 71 -2.53 -4.56 -8.19
C SER A 71 -1.36 -4.25 -7.25
N LEU A 72 -1.15 -2.99 -6.90
CA LEU A 72 -0.09 -2.59 -5.97
C LEU A 72 -0.30 -3.17 -4.56
N VAL A 73 -1.54 -3.16 -4.05
CA VAL A 73 -1.87 -3.72 -2.74
C VAL A 73 -1.66 -5.23 -2.72
N GLU A 74 -2.13 -5.95 -3.74
CA GLU A 74 -1.95 -7.41 -3.83
C GLU A 74 -0.47 -7.81 -3.91
N GLU A 75 0.32 -7.11 -4.74
CA GLU A 75 1.76 -7.36 -4.83
C GLU A 75 2.47 -7.06 -3.51
N SER A 76 2.08 -5.98 -2.83
CA SER A 76 2.66 -5.61 -1.53
C SER A 76 2.31 -6.64 -0.45
N ARG A 77 1.10 -7.22 -0.49
CA ARG A 77 0.68 -8.31 0.39
C ARG A 77 1.55 -9.55 0.20
N ALA A 78 1.83 -9.91 -1.05
CA ALA A 78 2.69 -11.06 -1.36
C ALA A 78 4.09 -10.86 -0.78
N ILE A 79 4.70 -9.69 -1.05
CA ILE A 79 6.05 -9.34 -0.59
C ILE A 79 6.12 -9.36 0.94
N ILE A 80 5.22 -8.66 1.64
CA ILE A 80 5.29 -8.59 3.11
C ILE A 80 5.08 -9.96 3.75
N THR A 81 4.19 -10.79 3.19
CA THR A 81 3.95 -12.16 3.67
C THR A 81 5.19 -13.03 3.50
N GLU A 82 5.87 -12.93 2.34
CA GLU A 82 7.10 -13.66 2.09
C GLU A 82 8.21 -13.26 3.07
N GLU A 83 8.42 -11.96 3.27
CA GLU A 83 9.49 -11.46 4.14
C GLU A 83 9.25 -11.79 5.62
N ILE A 84 8.00 -11.77 6.09
CA ILE A 84 7.65 -12.27 7.43
C ILE A 84 8.01 -13.74 7.57
N ARG A 85 7.62 -14.59 6.61
CA ARG A 85 7.93 -16.02 6.66
C ARG A 85 9.43 -16.29 6.58
N ARG A 86 10.16 -15.53 5.76
CA ARG A 86 11.61 -15.58 5.63
C ARG A 86 12.29 -15.23 6.95
N ASN A 87 11.86 -14.16 7.62
CA ASN A 87 12.40 -13.76 8.92
C ASN A 87 12.18 -14.83 9.99
N HIS A 88 10.96 -15.38 10.08
CA HIS A 88 10.67 -16.49 11.01
C HIS A 88 11.56 -17.72 10.75
N PHE A 89 11.78 -18.06 9.47
CA PHE A 89 12.64 -19.18 9.10
C PHE A 89 14.10 -18.94 9.49
N VAL A 90 14.64 -17.74 9.22
CA VAL A 90 16.02 -17.38 9.60
C VAL A 90 16.20 -17.45 11.11
N ASN A 91 15.29 -16.88 11.89
CA ASN A 91 15.38 -16.89 13.35
C ASN A 91 15.38 -18.33 13.89
N ALA A 92 14.52 -19.20 13.35
CA ALA A 92 14.45 -20.60 13.75
C ALA A 92 15.73 -21.40 13.42
N LEU A 93 16.50 -21.00 12.40
CA LEU A 93 17.80 -21.60 12.10
C LEU A 93 18.91 -21.11 13.04
N THR A 94 18.84 -19.86 13.49
CA THR A 94 19.85 -19.25 14.37
C THR A 94 19.70 -19.59 15.84
N GLU A 95 18.55 -20.13 16.26
CA GLU A 95 18.29 -20.57 17.65
C GLU A 95 18.87 -21.97 17.99
N LYS A 96 19.76 -22.52 17.15
CA LYS A 96 20.51 -23.77 17.40
C LYS A 96 21.98 -23.50 17.68
#